data_AF-A0A820G666-F1
#
_entry.id   AF-A0A820G666-F1
#
_cell.length_a   1.000
_cell.length_b   1.000
_cell.length_c   1.000
_cell.angle_alpha   90.00
_cell.angle_beta   90.00
_cell.angle_gamma   90.00
#
_symmetry.space_group_name_H-M   'P 1'
#
loop_
_entity.id
_entity.type
_entity.pdbx_description
1 polymer ?
#
loop_
_entity_poly.entity_id
_entity_poly.type
_entity_poly.pdbx_seq_one_letter_code
_entity_poly.pdbx_strand_id
1 'polypeptide(L)'
;MVRKKSVAAKVKTRKKAYQRRVTQLNKSCSWRVLVLVIQAAKKFLHLRRCKSCYKNLDCHCTISKEFLKKTNYKSLSNKTNDNISFEIIQNKQAFDDVKNILKTVVSKVCRLDYQRKRQSEISKRKRSVDDCSPDESVLRKRLKQNNWFNKKYNDNLLFRQNQTQQTACKSRKKYRNNSVFREKEKKRNRKSAIEKYNNNEEFREKEKTRNRKSAIEKYNNNEEFREKEKTRITKSTIERYNNNKYFREKEKIRMKRQMFNRYHINMNFRQQQKLRSNQNILFKYRNDAVIQEGPDYTCRVCGLALFRNQVIPYIEEKYITKNMSFEIKERIQYYLNN
;
A
#
# COMPACT_ATOMS: atom_id res chain seq x y z
N MET A 1 -16.43 -74.68 -12.60
CA MET A 1 -16.14 -73.59 -11.63
C MET A 1 -14.77 -72.96 -11.90
N VAL A 2 -14.72 -71.70 -12.34
CA VAL A 2 -13.43 -71.00 -12.60
C VAL A 2 -12.93 -70.34 -11.30
N ARG A 3 -11.90 -70.90 -10.67
CA ARG A 3 -11.28 -70.31 -9.47
C ARG A 3 -10.72 -68.92 -9.79
N LYS A 4 -11.22 -67.89 -9.10
CA LYS A 4 -10.75 -66.50 -9.26
C LYS A 4 -9.27 -66.42 -8.85
N LYS A 5 -8.39 -66.08 -9.80
CA LYS A 5 -6.96 -65.85 -9.54
C LYS A 5 -6.77 -64.81 -8.44
N SER A 6 -5.89 -65.09 -7.48
CA SER A 6 -5.53 -64.17 -6.40
C SER A 6 -5.02 -62.83 -6.96
N VAL A 7 -5.18 -61.76 -6.19
CA VAL A 7 -4.73 -60.41 -6.58
C VAL A 7 -3.24 -60.42 -6.91
N ALA A 8 -2.42 -61.13 -6.12
CA ALA A 8 -0.99 -61.29 -6.36
C ALA A 8 -0.69 -61.97 -7.71
N ALA A 9 -1.43 -63.03 -8.07
CA ALA A 9 -1.27 -63.71 -9.36
C ALA A 9 -1.65 -62.81 -10.55
N LYS A 10 -2.69 -61.98 -10.40
CA LYS A 10 -3.09 -60.98 -11.40
C LYS A 10 -2.05 -59.87 -11.56
N VAL A 11 -1.42 -59.42 -10.47
CA VAL A 11 -0.34 -58.42 -10.52
C VAL A 11 0.91 -59.01 -11.19
N LYS A 12 1.30 -60.24 -10.84
CA LYS A 12 2.48 -60.93 -11.41
C LYS A 12 2.35 -61.15 -12.92
N THR A 13 1.17 -61.58 -13.38
CA THR A 13 0.88 -61.75 -14.81
C THR A 13 0.89 -60.43 -15.58
N ARG A 14 0.31 -59.35 -15.02
CA ARG A 14 0.38 -58.00 -15.63
C ARG A 14 1.81 -57.48 -15.72
N LYS A 15 2.64 -57.69 -14.69
CA LYS A 15 4.05 -57.28 -14.69
C LYS A 15 4.86 -58.01 -15.77
N LYS A 16 4.68 -59.33 -15.91
CA LYS A 16 5.33 -60.13 -16.99
C LYS A 16 4.88 -59.70 -18.39
N ALA A 17 3.58 -59.45 -18.59
CA ALA A 17 3.07 -58.98 -19.87
C ALA A 17 3.60 -57.60 -20.27
N TYR A 18 3.71 -56.69 -19.30
CA TYR A 18 4.31 -55.37 -19.50
C TYR A 18 5.79 -55.49 -19.87
N GLN A 19 6.56 -56.32 -19.15
CA GLN A 19 7.97 -56.54 -19.46
C GLN A 19 8.16 -57.05 -20.89
N ARG A 20 7.42 -58.08 -21.33
CA ARG A 20 7.50 -58.60 -22.71
C ARG A 20 7.23 -57.54 -23.78
N ARG A 21 6.22 -56.68 -23.56
CA ARG A 21 5.90 -55.58 -24.47
C ARG A 21 7.01 -54.53 -24.52
N VAL A 22 7.61 -54.21 -23.38
CA VAL A 22 8.77 -53.30 -23.31
C VAL A 22 9.98 -53.90 -24.03
N THR A 23 10.23 -55.22 -23.90
CA THR A 23 11.34 -55.88 -24.62
C THR A 23 11.10 -55.90 -26.13
N GLN A 24 9.87 -56.17 -26.59
CA GLN A 24 9.51 -56.05 -28.01
C GLN A 24 9.63 -54.62 -28.54
N LEU A 25 9.23 -53.62 -27.75
CA LEU A 25 9.41 -52.20 -28.10
C LEU A 25 10.88 -51.80 -28.17
N ASN A 26 11.72 -52.26 -27.23
CA ASN A 26 13.16 -51.99 -27.26
C ASN A 26 13.88 -52.71 -28.42
N LYS A 27 13.37 -53.85 -28.90
CA LYS A 27 13.89 -54.54 -30.11
C LYS A 27 13.46 -53.86 -31.41
N SER A 28 12.37 -53.09 -31.38
CA SER A 28 11.81 -52.40 -32.53
C SER A 28 12.10 -50.89 -32.48
N CYS A 29 13.32 -50.48 -32.11
CA CYS A 29 13.84 -49.10 -32.14
C CYS A 29 13.88 -48.51 -33.57
N SER A 30 12.74 -48.54 -34.25
CA SER A 30 12.47 -47.82 -35.46
C SER A 30 11.92 -46.47 -35.03
N TRP A 31 12.57 -45.40 -35.49
CA TRP A 31 12.08 -44.03 -35.38
C TRP A 31 10.62 -43.88 -35.82
N ARG A 32 10.13 -44.75 -36.72
CA ARG A 32 8.72 -44.80 -37.10
C ARG A 32 7.79 -45.11 -35.93
N VAL A 33 8.14 -46.05 -35.05
CA VAL A 33 7.31 -46.39 -33.87
C VAL A 33 7.28 -45.23 -32.90
N LEU A 34 8.42 -44.57 -32.65
CA LEU A 34 8.48 -43.39 -31.79
C LEU A 34 7.63 -42.24 -32.34
N VAL A 35 7.73 -41.95 -33.65
CA VAL A 35 6.95 -40.92 -34.33
C VAL A 35 5.45 -41.23 -34.27
N LEU A 36 5.05 -42.49 -34.50
CA LEU A 36 3.65 -42.91 -34.37
C LEU A 36 3.14 -42.78 -32.93
N VAL A 37 3.97 -43.09 -31.93
CA VAL A 37 3.62 -42.93 -30.51
C VAL A 37 3.47 -41.45 -30.14
N ILE A 38 4.36 -40.57 -30.64
CA ILE A 38 4.25 -39.12 -30.44
C ILE A 38 2.99 -38.58 -31.11
N GLN A 39 2.70 -38.98 -32.35
CA GLN A 39 1.49 -38.57 -33.07
C GLN A 39 0.21 -39.04 -32.36
N ALA A 40 0.18 -40.30 -31.90
CA ALA A 40 -0.93 -40.82 -31.12
C ALA A 40 -1.11 -40.07 -29.79
N ALA A 41 0.00 -39.74 -29.10
CA ALA A 41 -0.03 -38.94 -27.88
C ALA A 41 -0.54 -37.51 -28.14
N LYS A 42 -0.09 -36.85 -29.22
CA LYS A 42 -0.59 -35.53 -29.65
C LYS A 42 -2.09 -35.57 -29.94
N LYS A 43 -2.55 -36.54 -30.73
CA LYS A 43 -3.98 -36.72 -31.06
C LYS A 43 -4.82 -36.96 -29.80
N PHE A 44 -4.34 -37.80 -28.89
CA PHE A 44 -5.00 -38.07 -27.61
C PHE A 44 -5.10 -36.82 -26.70
N LEU A 45 -4.03 -36.03 -26.61
CA LEU A 45 -4.01 -34.80 -25.81
C LEU A 45 -4.91 -33.70 -26.41
N HIS A 46 -4.95 -33.60 -27.73
CA HIS A 46 -5.84 -32.69 -28.45
C HIS A 46 -7.31 -33.02 -28.18
N LEU A 47 -7.71 -34.29 -28.30
CA LEU A 47 -9.08 -34.74 -28.02
C LEU A 47 -9.51 -34.48 -26.57
N ARG A 48 -8.58 -34.47 -25.61
CA ARG A 48 -8.85 -34.16 -24.19
C ARG A 48 -8.81 -32.68 -23.82
N ARG A 49 -8.64 -31.76 -24.79
CA ARG A 49 -8.62 -30.29 -24.61
C ARG A 49 -7.60 -29.79 -23.56
N CYS A 50 -6.51 -30.52 -23.32
CA CYS A 50 -5.50 -30.12 -22.34
C CYS A 50 -4.46 -29.17 -22.96
N LYS A 51 -4.81 -27.88 -23.09
CA LYS A 51 -4.00 -26.86 -23.79
C LYS A 51 -2.56 -26.71 -23.25
N SER A 52 -2.33 -26.91 -21.95
CA SER A 52 -1.00 -26.76 -21.34
C SER A 52 -0.04 -27.91 -21.68
N CYS A 53 -0.53 -29.15 -21.72
CA CYS A 53 0.28 -30.30 -22.11
C CYS A 53 0.57 -30.33 -23.62
N TYR A 54 -0.37 -29.81 -24.42
CA TYR A 54 -0.21 -29.70 -25.88
C TYR A 54 0.94 -28.76 -26.27
N LYS A 55 1.00 -27.56 -25.67
CA LYS A 55 2.07 -26.57 -25.95
C LYS A 55 3.48 -27.09 -25.70
N ASN A 56 3.68 -27.90 -24.65
CA ASN A 56 4.99 -28.45 -24.30
C ASN A 56 5.45 -29.59 -25.23
N LEU A 57 4.56 -30.13 -26.07
CA LEU A 57 4.88 -31.15 -27.07
C LEU A 57 5.14 -30.56 -28.47
N ASP A 58 4.81 -29.29 -28.68
CA ASP A 58 5.00 -28.61 -29.96
C ASP A 58 6.38 -27.96 -30.11
N CYS A 59 7.07 -27.60 -29.03
CA CYS A 59 8.29 -26.77 -29.13
C CYS A 59 9.58 -27.51 -29.56
N HIS A 60 9.64 -28.85 -29.58
CA HIS A 60 10.92 -29.56 -29.83
C HIS A 60 10.84 -30.81 -30.73
N CYS A 61 9.71 -31.11 -31.37
CA CYS A 61 9.56 -32.35 -32.15
C CYS A 61 8.94 -32.14 -33.53
N THR A 62 9.30 -31.07 -34.23
CA THR A 62 9.19 -31.01 -35.70
C THR A 62 10.29 -31.86 -36.30
N ILE A 63 10.21 -33.19 -36.13
CA ILE A 63 10.97 -34.11 -36.96
C ILE A 63 10.41 -33.90 -38.37
N SER A 64 11.14 -33.17 -39.22
CA SER A 64 10.75 -32.94 -40.62
C SER A 64 10.46 -34.31 -41.24
N LYS A 65 9.32 -34.43 -41.95
CA LYS A 65 8.95 -35.66 -42.68
C LYS A 65 10.07 -36.11 -43.64
N GLU A 66 10.98 -35.21 -44.03
CA GLU A 66 12.14 -35.49 -44.87
C GLU A 66 13.21 -36.35 -44.17
N PHE A 67 13.43 -36.18 -42.85
CA PHE A 67 14.36 -37.01 -42.08
C PHE A 67 13.92 -38.48 -42.00
N LEU A 68 12.60 -38.73 -42.07
CA LEU A 68 12.02 -40.08 -42.08
C LEU A 68 12.08 -40.76 -43.46
N LYS A 69 12.30 -40.00 -44.55
CA LYS A 69 12.46 -40.55 -45.90
C LYS A 69 13.90 -41.00 -46.18
N LYS A 70 14.91 -40.31 -45.64
CA LYS A 70 16.34 -40.63 -45.87
C LYS A 70 16.88 -41.84 -45.09
N THR A 71 16.19 -42.31 -44.05
CA THR A 71 16.67 -43.39 -43.16
C THR A 71 16.19 -44.80 -43.55
N ASN A 72 15.68 -44.99 -44.78
CA ASN A 72 15.64 -46.33 -45.38
C ASN A 72 17.07 -46.76 -45.72
N TYR A 73 17.84 -47.17 -44.71
CA TYR A 73 19.17 -47.73 -44.87
C TYR A 73 19.08 -49.08 -45.62
N LYS A 74 19.19 -49.01 -46.95
CA LYS A 74 19.94 -50.01 -47.72
C LYS A 74 21.41 -49.56 -47.70
N SER A 75 22.28 -50.46 -47.25
CA SER A 75 23.75 -50.42 -47.32
C SER A 75 24.48 -49.20 -46.73
N LEU A 76 24.71 -49.25 -45.41
CA LEU A 76 25.93 -48.68 -44.80
C LEU A 76 27.09 -49.63 -45.12
N SER A 77 27.62 -49.56 -46.34
CA SER A 77 28.91 -50.15 -46.66
C SER A 77 29.96 -49.05 -46.70
N ASN A 78 30.91 -49.14 -45.76
CA ASN A 78 32.27 -48.61 -45.84
C ASN A 78 32.43 -47.10 -46.03
N LYS A 79 32.03 -46.32 -45.02
CA LYS A 79 32.69 -45.03 -44.74
C LYS A 79 33.16 -44.98 -43.29
N THR A 80 34.43 -44.61 -43.17
CA THR A 80 35.33 -44.50 -42.02
C THR A 80 34.69 -44.18 -40.66
N ASN A 81 35.19 -44.86 -39.63
CA ASN A 81 34.48 -45.28 -38.42
C ASN A 81 34.28 -44.27 -37.28
N ASP A 82 34.83 -43.06 -37.31
CA ASP A 82 34.85 -42.25 -36.08
C ASP A 82 33.66 -41.28 -35.95
N ASN A 83 33.14 -40.75 -37.06
CA ASN A 83 32.00 -39.80 -37.03
C ASN A 83 30.63 -40.47 -36.86
N ILE A 84 30.50 -41.74 -37.23
CA ILE A 84 29.22 -42.49 -37.11
C ILE A 84 28.92 -42.80 -35.63
N SER A 85 29.96 -42.99 -34.80
CA SER A 85 29.78 -43.28 -33.37
C SER A 85 29.11 -42.11 -32.63
N PHE A 86 29.49 -40.87 -32.94
CA PHE A 86 29.00 -39.67 -32.27
C PHE A 86 27.54 -39.35 -32.65
N GLU A 87 27.18 -39.50 -33.93
CA GLU A 87 25.78 -39.38 -34.39
C GLU A 87 24.87 -40.46 -33.78
N ILE A 88 25.35 -41.71 -33.64
CA ILE A 88 24.56 -42.78 -33.01
C ILE A 88 24.36 -42.51 -31.51
N ILE A 89 25.38 -42.00 -30.82
CA ILE A 89 25.31 -41.66 -29.39
C ILE A 89 24.34 -40.49 -29.15
N GLN A 90 24.42 -39.42 -29.95
CA GLN A 90 23.48 -38.30 -29.87
C GLN A 90 22.04 -38.73 -30.16
N ASN A 91 21.85 -39.62 -31.13
CA ASN A 91 20.53 -40.18 -31.46
C ASN A 91 19.97 -41.07 -30.33
N LYS A 92 20.82 -41.81 -29.62
CA LYS A 92 20.41 -42.63 -28.47
C LYS A 92 19.97 -41.76 -27.30
N GLN A 93 20.71 -40.68 -27.02
CA GLN A 93 20.36 -39.74 -25.95
C GLN A 93 19.04 -39.03 -26.26
N ALA A 94 18.85 -38.54 -27.49
CA ALA A 94 17.57 -37.98 -27.94
C ALA A 94 16.41 -38.96 -27.81
N PHE A 95 16.63 -40.25 -28.09
CA PHE A 95 15.61 -41.29 -27.93
C PHE A 95 15.23 -41.52 -26.47
N ASP A 96 16.22 -41.59 -25.57
CA ASP A 96 15.98 -41.75 -24.14
C ASP A 96 15.28 -40.52 -23.53
N ASP A 97 15.59 -39.31 -24.00
CA ASP A 97 14.90 -38.09 -23.60
C ASP A 97 13.43 -38.11 -24.01
N VAL A 98 13.12 -38.46 -25.26
CA VAL A 98 11.72 -38.60 -25.72
C VAL A 98 10.99 -39.69 -24.93
N LYS A 99 11.65 -40.82 -24.65
CA LYS A 99 11.09 -41.90 -23.83
C LYS A 99 10.76 -41.43 -22.41
N ASN A 100 11.61 -40.61 -21.81
CA ASN A 100 11.40 -40.04 -20.48
C ASN A 100 10.29 -38.99 -20.46
N ILE A 101 10.21 -38.14 -21.49
CA ILE A 101 9.10 -37.20 -21.68
C ILE A 101 7.78 -37.96 -21.80
N LEU A 102 7.71 -39.00 -22.64
CA LEU A 102 6.51 -39.83 -22.82
C LEU A 102 6.09 -40.51 -21.51
N LYS A 103 7.03 -41.13 -20.77
CA LYS A 103 6.72 -41.72 -19.46
C LYS A 103 6.13 -40.68 -18.50
N THR A 104 6.69 -39.48 -18.49
CA THR A 104 6.24 -38.38 -17.62
C THR A 104 4.84 -37.90 -18.00
N VAL A 105 4.58 -37.71 -19.29
CA VAL A 105 3.27 -37.30 -19.81
C VAL A 105 2.22 -38.36 -19.51
N VAL A 106 2.48 -39.63 -19.85
CA VAL A 106 1.56 -40.74 -19.58
C VAL A 106 1.28 -40.88 -18.08
N SER A 107 2.31 -40.80 -17.22
CA SER A 107 2.13 -40.86 -15.77
C SER A 107 1.27 -39.71 -15.24
N LYS A 108 1.50 -38.47 -15.72
CA LYS A 108 0.67 -37.31 -15.35
C LYS A 108 -0.77 -37.48 -15.78
N VAL A 109 -1.02 -37.91 -17.02
CA VAL A 109 -2.37 -38.16 -17.54
C VAL A 109 -3.09 -39.25 -16.74
N CYS A 110 -2.43 -40.38 -16.49
CA CYS A 110 -2.99 -41.49 -15.71
C CYS A 110 -3.31 -41.07 -14.27
N ARG A 111 -2.42 -40.28 -13.62
CA ARG A 111 -2.67 -39.73 -12.28
C ARG A 111 -3.88 -38.79 -12.27
N LEU A 112 -4.00 -37.92 -13.26
CA LEU A 112 -5.14 -37.00 -13.37
C LEU A 112 -6.46 -37.76 -13.61
N ASP A 113 -6.45 -38.79 -14.46
CA ASP A 113 -7.63 -39.63 -14.71
C ASP A 113 -8.06 -40.39 -13.45
N TYR A 114 -7.10 -40.96 -12.73
CA TYR A 114 -7.34 -41.60 -11.43
C TYR A 114 -7.91 -40.61 -10.40
N GLN A 115 -7.34 -39.41 -10.28
CA GLN A 115 -7.83 -38.38 -9.37
C GLN A 115 -9.25 -37.94 -9.73
N ARG A 116 -9.56 -37.76 -11.02
CA ARG A 116 -10.92 -37.42 -11.49
C ARG A 116 -11.92 -38.53 -11.18
N LYS A 117 -11.58 -39.80 -11.45
CA LYS A 117 -12.44 -40.95 -11.10
C LYS A 117 -12.68 -41.01 -9.59
N ARG A 118 -11.62 -40.89 -8.79
CA ARG A 118 -11.72 -40.87 -7.32
C ARG A 118 -12.58 -39.70 -6.83
N GLN A 119 -12.42 -38.50 -7.39
CA GLN A 119 -13.26 -37.35 -7.04
C GLN A 119 -14.72 -37.57 -7.44
N SER A 120 -14.97 -38.14 -8.63
CA SER A 120 -16.33 -38.50 -9.07
C SER A 120 -16.96 -39.55 -8.15
N GLU A 121 -16.23 -40.58 -7.73
CA GLU A 121 -16.70 -41.57 -6.76
C GLU A 121 -17.00 -40.93 -5.39
N ILE A 122 -16.14 -40.03 -4.93
CA ILE A 122 -16.39 -39.26 -3.69
C ILE A 122 -17.65 -38.41 -3.85
N SER A 123 -17.84 -37.73 -4.97
CA SER A 123 -19.04 -36.93 -5.23
C SER A 123 -20.30 -37.79 -5.34
N LYS A 124 -20.22 -38.97 -5.97
CA LYS A 124 -21.32 -39.94 -6.00
C LYS A 124 -21.69 -40.42 -4.60
N ARG A 125 -20.68 -40.75 -3.77
CA ARG A 125 -20.87 -41.11 -2.36
C ARG A 125 -21.44 -39.98 -1.51
N LYS A 126 -21.11 -38.72 -1.82
CA LYS A 126 -21.69 -37.56 -1.13
C LYS A 126 -23.14 -37.34 -1.53
N ARG A 127 -23.46 -37.37 -2.83
CA ARG A 127 -24.85 -37.26 -3.31
C ARG A 127 -25.74 -38.40 -2.79
N SER A 128 -25.22 -39.63 -2.77
CA SER A 128 -25.96 -40.77 -2.20
C SER A 128 -26.13 -40.71 -0.68
N VAL A 129 -25.47 -39.76 -0.01
CA VAL A 129 -25.61 -39.50 1.44
C VAL A 129 -26.54 -38.32 1.70
N ASP A 130 -26.73 -37.43 0.72
CA ASP A 130 -27.62 -36.27 0.85
C ASP A 130 -29.11 -36.64 0.65
N ASP A 131 -29.41 -37.78 0.01
CA ASP A 131 -30.80 -38.28 -0.20
C ASP A 131 -31.26 -39.31 0.86
N CYS A 132 -30.39 -39.69 1.79
CA CYS A 132 -30.79 -40.50 2.95
C CYS A 132 -30.97 -39.56 4.14
N SER A 133 -32.17 -39.53 4.73
CA SER A 133 -32.44 -39.04 6.08
C SER A 133 -31.23 -39.30 6.97
N PRO A 134 -30.74 -38.31 7.76
CA PRO A 134 -29.46 -38.40 8.45
C PRO A 134 -29.48 -39.63 9.35
N ASP A 135 -28.89 -40.71 8.83
CA ASP A 135 -28.88 -42.00 9.47
C ASP A 135 -28.35 -41.77 10.89
N GLU A 136 -29.19 -42.05 11.88
CA GLU A 136 -28.97 -41.73 13.28
C GLU A 136 -27.61 -42.27 13.74
N SER A 137 -27.15 -43.33 13.07
CA SER A 137 -25.81 -43.93 13.20
C SER A 137 -24.65 -42.96 12.91
N VAL A 138 -24.75 -42.08 11.90
CA VAL A 138 -23.71 -41.12 11.50
C VAL A 138 -23.67 -39.94 12.46
N LEU A 139 -24.84 -39.43 12.87
CA LEU A 139 -24.93 -38.36 13.87
C LEU A 139 -24.38 -38.83 15.21
N ARG A 140 -24.75 -40.04 15.66
CA ARG A 140 -24.18 -40.66 16.87
C ARG A 140 -22.67 -40.84 16.79
N LYS A 141 -22.12 -41.25 15.63
CA LYS A 141 -20.66 -41.34 15.42
C LYS A 141 -19.97 -39.98 15.51
N ARG A 142 -20.54 -38.92 14.89
CA ARG A 142 -20.00 -37.55 14.97
C ARG A 142 -20.05 -36.99 16.39
N LEU A 143 -21.14 -37.23 17.12
CA LEU A 143 -21.26 -36.87 18.53
C LEU A 143 -20.20 -37.56 19.38
N LYS A 144 -20.01 -38.88 19.21
CA LYS A 144 -18.95 -39.62 19.91
C LYS A 144 -17.55 -39.07 19.61
N GLN A 145 -17.28 -38.75 18.34
CA GLN A 145 -16.00 -38.14 17.94
C GLN A 145 -15.82 -36.74 18.53
N ASN A 146 -16.86 -35.92 18.56
CA ASN A 146 -16.83 -34.58 19.14
C ASN A 146 -16.62 -34.65 20.66
N ASN A 147 -17.32 -35.54 21.35
CA ASN A 147 -17.17 -35.77 22.78
C ASN A 147 -15.76 -36.25 23.13
N TRP A 148 -15.22 -37.20 22.35
CA TRP A 148 -13.83 -37.65 22.50
C TRP A 148 -12.84 -36.51 22.27
N PHE A 149 -13.05 -35.70 21.22
CA PHE A 149 -12.18 -34.58 20.91
C PHE A 149 -12.21 -33.52 22.03
N ASN A 150 -13.40 -33.17 22.51
CA ASN A 150 -13.60 -32.20 23.59
C ASN A 150 -12.96 -32.70 24.89
N LYS A 151 -13.19 -33.96 25.24
CA LYS A 151 -12.55 -34.60 26.39
C LYS A 151 -11.02 -34.53 26.26
N LYS A 152 -10.48 -34.93 25.12
CA LYS A 152 -9.03 -34.88 24.88
C LYS A 152 -8.45 -33.46 24.89
N TYR A 153 -9.21 -32.47 24.39
CA TYR A 153 -8.80 -31.07 24.37
C TYR A 153 -8.76 -30.46 25.78
N ASN A 154 -9.72 -30.83 26.63
CA ASN A 154 -9.80 -30.38 28.02
C ASN A 154 -8.77 -31.09 28.89
N ASP A 155 -8.63 -32.40 28.77
CA ASP A 155 -7.82 -33.20 29.69
C ASP A 155 -6.33 -33.17 29.35
N ASN A 156 -5.95 -32.92 28.08
CA ASN A 156 -4.56 -32.98 27.64
C ASN A 156 -4.05 -31.61 27.17
N LEU A 157 -3.22 -30.97 28.01
CA LEU A 157 -2.61 -29.67 27.73
C LEU A 157 -1.77 -29.68 26.45
N LEU A 158 -0.95 -30.71 26.24
CA LEU A 158 -0.06 -30.81 25.08
C LEU A 158 -0.86 -30.91 23.78
N PHE A 159 -1.93 -31.71 23.79
CA PHE A 159 -2.86 -31.82 22.66
C PHE A 159 -3.52 -30.47 22.35
N ARG A 160 -3.94 -29.73 23.39
CA ARG A 160 -4.53 -28.38 23.27
C ARG A 160 -3.56 -27.38 22.65
N GLN A 161 -2.32 -27.35 23.13
CA GLN A 161 -1.27 -26.46 22.63
C GLN A 161 -0.96 -26.77 21.16
N ASN A 162 -0.76 -28.04 20.82
CA ASN A 162 -0.50 -28.48 19.45
C ASN A 162 -1.66 -28.12 18.50
N GLN A 163 -2.90 -28.34 18.94
CA GLN A 163 -4.08 -28.02 18.15
C GLN A 163 -4.22 -26.50 17.93
N THR A 164 -3.95 -25.70 18.96
CA THR A 164 -3.96 -24.23 18.89
C THR A 164 -2.88 -23.74 17.93
N GLN A 165 -1.65 -24.26 18.04
CA GLN A 165 -0.53 -23.89 17.17
C GLN A 165 -0.81 -24.28 15.72
N GLN A 166 -1.35 -25.47 15.48
CA GLN A 166 -1.70 -25.92 14.13
C GLN A 166 -2.79 -25.04 13.51
N THR A 167 -3.80 -24.67 14.29
CA THR A 167 -4.90 -23.80 13.84
C THR A 167 -4.38 -22.39 13.54
N ALA A 168 -3.54 -21.84 14.42
CA ALA A 168 -2.88 -20.54 14.20
C ALA A 168 -2.02 -20.56 12.94
N CYS A 169 -1.24 -21.62 12.70
CA CYS A 169 -0.42 -21.78 11.49
C CYS A 169 -1.28 -21.82 10.22
N LYS A 170 -2.38 -22.59 10.22
CA LYS A 170 -3.34 -22.62 9.10
C LYS A 170 -3.96 -21.25 8.84
N SER A 171 -4.40 -20.56 9.89
CA SER A 171 -4.96 -19.20 9.79
C SER A 171 -3.96 -18.19 9.25
N ARG A 172 -2.70 -18.22 9.73
CA ARG A 172 -1.61 -17.37 9.21
C ARG A 172 -1.32 -17.64 7.73
N LYS A 173 -1.24 -18.91 7.33
CA LYS A 173 -1.08 -19.29 5.91
C LYS A 173 -2.24 -18.78 5.06
N LYS A 174 -3.48 -18.89 5.55
CA LYS A 174 -4.68 -18.39 4.87
C LYS A 174 -4.65 -16.86 4.74
N TYR A 175 -4.29 -16.15 5.80
CA TYR A 175 -4.15 -14.68 5.78
C TYR A 175 -3.07 -14.20 4.81
N ARG A 176 -1.94 -14.92 4.73
CA ARG A 176 -0.85 -14.61 3.79
C ARG A 176 -1.25 -14.87 2.35
N ASN A 177 -1.90 -15.99 2.05
CA ASN A 177 -2.09 -16.45 0.68
C ASN A 177 -3.45 -16.09 0.06
N ASN A 178 -4.42 -15.60 0.85
CA ASN A 178 -5.75 -15.27 0.36
C ASN A 178 -6.11 -13.81 0.72
N SER A 179 -6.12 -12.94 -0.29
CA SER A 179 -6.42 -11.50 -0.16
C SER A 179 -7.85 -11.26 0.34
N VAL A 180 -8.84 -11.99 -0.20
CA VAL A 180 -10.25 -11.87 0.19
C VAL A 180 -10.44 -12.21 1.68
N PHE A 181 -9.81 -13.30 2.13
CA PHE A 181 -9.82 -13.67 3.55
C PHE A 181 -9.16 -12.60 4.42
N ARG A 182 -8.04 -12.04 3.96
CA ARG A 182 -7.31 -10.96 4.64
C ARG A 182 -8.16 -9.72 4.85
N GLU A 183 -8.84 -9.26 3.81
CA GLU A 183 -9.71 -8.08 3.87
C GLU A 183 -10.93 -8.32 4.77
N LYS A 184 -11.56 -9.49 4.65
CA LYS A 184 -12.68 -9.86 5.52
C LYS A 184 -12.28 -9.86 7.00
N GLU A 185 -11.11 -10.40 7.31
CA GLU A 185 -10.59 -10.45 8.68
C GLU A 185 -10.22 -9.04 9.19
N LYS A 186 -9.60 -8.19 8.36
CA LYS A 186 -9.36 -6.77 8.69
C LYS A 186 -10.66 -6.04 9.01
N LYS A 187 -11.71 -6.22 8.19
CA LYS A 187 -13.02 -5.60 8.40
C LYS A 187 -13.66 -6.08 9.70
N ARG A 188 -13.60 -7.38 9.99
CA ARG A 188 -14.10 -7.97 11.24
C ARG A 188 -13.37 -7.40 12.47
N ASN A 189 -12.04 -7.35 12.42
CA ASN A 189 -11.23 -6.81 13.52
C ASN A 189 -11.51 -5.33 13.75
N ARG A 190 -11.64 -4.55 12.67
CA ARG A 190 -12.01 -3.13 12.78
C ARG A 190 -13.39 -2.96 13.43
N LYS A 191 -14.39 -3.74 13.01
CA LYS A 191 -15.74 -3.69 13.60
C LYS A 191 -15.69 -4.04 15.09
N SER A 192 -15.00 -5.11 15.47
CA SER A 192 -14.88 -5.53 16.87
C SER A 192 -14.12 -4.49 17.71
N ALA A 193 -13.08 -3.87 17.17
CA ALA A 193 -12.35 -2.81 17.88
C ALA A 193 -13.23 -1.57 18.13
N ILE A 194 -14.02 -1.15 17.12
CA ILE A 194 -14.98 -0.05 17.26
C ILE A 194 -16.04 -0.39 18.32
N GLU A 195 -16.59 -1.60 18.26
CA GLU A 195 -17.60 -2.06 19.22
C GLU A 195 -17.06 -2.08 20.65
N LYS A 196 -15.84 -2.60 20.86
CA LYS A 196 -15.16 -2.55 22.15
C LYS A 196 -14.94 -1.12 22.64
N TYR A 197 -14.51 -0.23 21.75
CA TYR A 197 -14.30 1.18 22.09
C TYR A 197 -15.60 1.90 22.47
N ASN A 198 -16.71 1.55 21.83
CA ASN A 198 -17.99 2.20 22.09
C ASN A 198 -18.68 1.67 23.35
N ASN A 199 -18.59 0.36 23.60
CA ASN A 199 -19.36 -0.32 24.64
C ASN A 199 -18.59 -0.51 25.96
N ASN A 200 -17.27 -0.34 25.97
CA ASN A 200 -16.45 -0.52 27.16
C ASN A 200 -15.67 0.77 27.49
N GLU A 201 -16.11 1.46 28.55
CA GLU A 201 -15.52 2.73 28.97
C GLU A 201 -14.08 2.59 29.47
N GLU A 202 -13.78 1.52 30.22
CA GLU A 202 -12.43 1.25 30.71
C GLU A 202 -11.44 1.04 29.54
N PHE A 203 -11.89 0.32 28.51
CA PHE A 203 -11.12 0.15 27.28
C PHE A 203 -10.91 1.49 26.57
N ARG A 204 -11.97 2.32 26.49
CA ARG A 204 -11.92 3.65 25.86
C ARG A 204 -10.89 4.55 26.54
N GLU A 205 -10.91 4.63 27.87
CA GLU A 205 -9.99 5.47 28.66
C GLU A 205 -8.54 4.96 28.60
N LYS A 206 -8.34 3.64 28.66
CA LYS A 206 -7.01 3.04 28.45
C LYS A 206 -6.46 3.37 27.06
N GLU A 207 -7.29 3.27 26.02
CA GLU A 207 -6.89 3.56 24.65
C GLU A 207 -6.60 5.06 24.44
N LYS A 208 -7.42 5.97 24.99
CA LYS A 208 -7.14 7.41 25.01
C LYS A 208 -5.81 7.72 25.69
N THR A 209 -5.57 7.13 26.86
CA THR A 209 -4.34 7.33 27.63
C THR A 209 -3.12 6.85 26.85
N ARG A 210 -3.21 5.66 26.24
CA ARG A 210 -2.14 5.10 25.41
C ARG A 210 -1.83 5.99 24.21
N ASN A 211 -2.87 6.45 23.51
CA ASN A 211 -2.71 7.32 22.35
C ASN A 211 -2.12 8.68 22.74
N ARG A 212 -2.54 9.25 23.86
CA ARG A 212 -1.95 10.48 24.40
C ARG A 212 -0.47 10.30 24.75
N LYS A 213 -0.11 9.23 25.44
CA LYS A 213 1.29 8.91 25.76
C LYS A 213 2.14 8.76 24.50
N SER A 214 1.67 7.99 23.54
CA SER A 214 2.38 7.79 22.25
C SER A 214 2.52 9.09 21.47
N ALA A 215 1.50 9.96 21.47
CA ALA A 215 1.57 11.26 20.80
C ALA A 215 2.60 12.19 21.45
N ILE A 216 2.63 12.24 22.79
CA ILE A 216 3.61 13.03 23.55
C ILE A 216 5.03 12.50 23.29
N GLU A 217 5.21 11.18 23.35
CA GLU A 217 6.49 10.54 23.08
C GLU A 217 7.00 10.84 21.67
N LYS A 218 6.14 10.71 20.65
CA LYS A 218 6.48 11.08 19.26
C LYS A 218 6.85 12.55 19.13
N TYR A 219 6.10 13.43 19.78
CA TYR A 219 6.39 14.87 19.75
C TYR A 219 7.74 15.20 20.38
N ASN A 220 8.08 14.55 21.50
CA ASN A 220 9.31 14.79 22.23
C ASN A 220 10.54 14.15 21.55
N ASN A 221 10.38 13.00 20.90
CA ASN A 221 11.50 12.25 20.36
C ASN A 221 11.73 12.47 18.85
N ASN A 222 10.75 13.00 18.11
CA ASN A 222 10.86 13.19 16.67
C ASN A 222 10.68 14.67 16.30
N GLU A 223 11.78 15.31 15.88
CA GLU A 223 11.81 16.71 15.48
C GLU A 223 11.00 16.98 14.20
N GLU A 224 11.08 16.10 13.20
CA GLU A 224 10.29 16.23 11.96
C GLU A 224 8.79 16.18 12.25
N PHE A 225 8.37 15.27 13.14
CA PHE A 225 6.98 15.19 13.60
C PHE A 225 6.57 16.49 14.32
N ARG A 226 7.45 17.03 15.15
CA ARG A 226 7.22 18.28 15.89
C ARG A 226 7.01 19.47 14.96
N GLU A 227 7.86 19.64 13.97
CA GLU A 227 7.77 20.75 13.01
C GLU A 227 6.55 20.61 12.10
N LYS A 228 6.23 19.39 11.64
CA LYS A 228 4.98 19.13 10.91
C LYS A 228 3.75 19.46 11.74
N GLU A 229 3.76 19.07 13.02
CA GLU A 229 2.64 19.31 13.92
C GLU A 229 2.46 20.80 14.24
N LYS A 230 3.56 21.53 14.51
CA LYS A 230 3.53 23.00 14.65
C LYS A 230 2.96 23.66 13.41
N THR A 231 3.45 23.29 12.23
CA THR A 231 2.98 23.84 10.95
C THR A 231 1.48 23.59 10.75
N ARG A 232 1.01 22.36 11.05
CA ARG A 232 -0.40 21.99 10.95
C ARG A 232 -1.28 22.82 11.89
N ILE A 233 -0.87 22.96 13.15
CA ILE A 233 -1.59 23.74 14.16
C ILE A 233 -1.65 25.21 13.75
N THR A 234 -0.53 25.78 13.30
CA THR A 234 -0.45 27.18 12.85
C THR A 234 -1.37 27.43 11.67
N LYS A 235 -1.31 26.59 10.63
CA LYS A 235 -2.19 26.68 9.46
C LYS A 235 -3.67 26.61 9.86
N SER A 236 -4.06 25.60 10.64
CA SER A 236 -5.44 25.45 11.11
C SER A 236 -5.92 26.62 11.97
N THR A 237 -5.02 27.23 12.75
CA THR A 237 -5.36 28.38 13.59
C THR A 237 -5.55 29.64 12.75
N ILE A 238 -4.67 29.90 11.78
CA ILE A 238 -4.79 31.02 10.84
C ILE A 238 -6.08 30.89 10.02
N GLU A 239 -6.35 29.68 9.50
CA GLU A 239 -7.57 29.41 8.74
C GLU A 239 -8.83 29.66 9.57
N ARG A 240 -8.88 29.17 10.81
CA ARG A 240 -10.00 29.46 11.73
C ARG A 240 -10.12 30.95 12.04
N TYR A 241 -9.02 31.66 12.21
CA TYR A 241 -9.03 33.11 12.44
C TYR A 241 -9.59 33.90 11.25
N ASN A 242 -9.24 33.48 10.04
CA ASN A 242 -9.70 34.13 8.82
C ASN A 242 -11.17 33.81 8.53
N ASN A 243 -11.61 32.57 8.75
CA ASN A 243 -12.94 32.12 8.32
C ASN A 243 -14.01 32.22 9.42
N ASN A 244 -13.64 32.27 10.71
CA ASN A 244 -14.60 32.28 11.81
C ASN A 244 -14.56 33.59 12.60
N LYS A 245 -15.58 34.44 12.39
CA LYS A 245 -15.73 35.75 13.08
C LYS A 245 -15.78 35.61 14.61
N TYR A 246 -16.49 34.61 15.13
CA TYR A 246 -16.57 34.36 16.57
C TYR A 246 -15.20 33.98 17.16
N PHE A 247 -14.46 33.10 16.47
CA PHE A 247 -13.11 32.73 16.89
C PHE A 247 -12.16 33.93 16.89
N ARG A 248 -12.25 34.79 15.86
CA ARG A 248 -11.48 36.03 15.75
C ARG A 248 -11.75 36.98 16.92
N GLU A 249 -13.02 37.22 17.24
CA GLU A 249 -13.44 38.08 18.35
C GLU A 249 -12.93 37.55 19.69
N LYS A 250 -13.10 36.24 19.91
CA LYS A 250 -12.62 35.55 21.10
C LYS A 250 -11.10 35.65 21.26
N GLU A 251 -10.33 35.48 20.18
CA GLU A 251 -8.88 35.64 20.22
C GLU A 251 -8.45 37.08 20.48
N LYS A 252 -9.13 38.09 19.91
CA LYS A 252 -8.87 39.50 20.24
C LYS A 252 -9.07 39.77 21.73
N ILE A 253 -10.16 39.28 22.32
CA ILE A 253 -10.43 39.42 23.76
C ILE A 253 -9.35 38.71 24.59
N ARG A 254 -8.96 37.47 24.20
CA ARG A 254 -7.90 36.72 24.87
C ARG A 254 -6.57 37.48 24.84
N MET A 255 -6.19 38.02 23.68
CA MET A 255 -4.96 38.81 23.52
C MET A 255 -4.99 40.09 24.34
N LYS A 256 -6.11 40.82 24.36
CA LYS A 256 -6.29 41.99 25.23
C LYS A 256 -6.11 41.64 26.72
N ARG A 257 -6.74 40.55 27.19
CA ARG A 257 -6.59 40.09 28.58
C ARG A 257 -5.15 39.68 28.89
N GLN A 258 -4.48 38.97 27.99
CA GLN A 258 -3.08 38.59 28.18
C GLN A 258 -2.15 39.81 28.25
N MET A 259 -2.35 40.81 27.37
CA MET A 259 -1.56 42.04 27.40
C MET A 259 -1.83 42.86 28.65
N PHE A 260 -3.09 42.99 29.05
CA PHE A 260 -3.47 43.62 30.31
C PHE A 260 -2.80 42.94 31.49
N ASN A 261 -2.92 41.61 31.60
CA ASN A 261 -2.29 40.85 32.67
C ASN A 261 -0.77 40.99 32.66
N ARG A 262 -0.12 40.92 31.49
CA ARG A 262 1.33 41.15 31.38
C ARG A 262 1.71 42.56 31.85
N TYR A 263 0.96 43.58 31.49
CA TYR A 263 1.27 44.96 31.86
C TYR A 263 1.02 45.28 33.34
N HIS A 264 -0.01 44.67 33.95
CA HIS A 264 -0.38 44.94 35.33
C HIS A 264 0.28 44.01 36.36
N ILE A 265 0.57 42.77 35.99
CA ILE A 265 1.13 41.75 36.90
C ILE A 265 2.65 41.66 36.76
N ASN A 266 3.20 41.80 35.55
CA ASN A 266 4.63 41.64 35.33
C ASN A 266 5.37 42.99 35.40
N MET A 267 5.98 43.25 36.55
CA MET A 267 6.78 44.46 36.82
C MET A 267 7.93 44.66 35.82
N ASN A 268 8.63 43.58 35.45
CA ASN A 268 9.73 43.63 34.49
C ASN A 268 9.24 44.04 33.10
N PHE A 269 8.09 43.50 32.67
CA PHE A 269 7.47 43.89 31.40
C PHE A 269 7.06 45.37 31.40
N ARG A 270 6.51 45.86 32.52
CA ARG A 270 6.13 47.27 32.67
C ARG A 270 7.35 48.20 32.63
N GLN A 271 8.44 47.85 33.33
CA GLN A 271 9.68 48.62 33.30
C GLN A 271 10.31 48.63 31.90
N GLN A 272 10.39 47.47 31.23
CA GLN A 272 10.88 47.40 29.86
C GLN A 272 10.02 48.22 28.88
N GLN A 273 8.69 48.21 29.04
CA GLN A 273 7.83 49.05 28.21
C GLN A 273 8.04 50.54 28.46
N LYS A 274 8.21 50.97 29.72
CA LYS A 274 8.56 52.36 30.04
C LYS A 274 9.89 52.76 29.42
N LEU A 275 10.91 51.90 29.50
CA LEU A 275 12.22 52.14 28.87
C LEU A 275 12.10 52.27 27.35
N ARG A 276 11.38 51.36 26.69
CA ARG A 276 11.14 51.43 25.23
C ARG A 276 10.36 52.68 24.83
N SER A 277 9.33 53.05 25.60
CA SER A 277 8.57 54.27 25.36
C SER A 277 9.45 55.50 25.50
N ASN A 278 10.28 55.56 26.54
CA ASN A 278 11.23 56.65 26.74
C ASN A 278 12.28 56.70 25.63
N GLN A 279 12.80 55.56 25.17
CA GLN A 279 13.71 55.47 24.03
C GLN A 279 13.06 55.97 22.73
N ASN A 280 11.80 55.59 22.47
CA ASN A 280 11.07 56.06 21.29
C ASN A 280 10.79 57.56 21.36
N ILE A 281 10.46 58.08 22.55
CA ILE A 281 10.27 59.52 22.78
C ILE A 281 11.59 60.26 22.55
N LEU A 282 12.70 59.79 23.12
CA LEU A 282 14.03 60.38 22.92
C LEU A 282 14.49 60.29 21.45
N PHE A 283 14.19 59.19 20.76
CA PHE A 283 14.47 59.05 19.33
C PHE A 283 13.66 60.04 18.51
N LYS A 284 12.37 60.20 18.83
CA LYS A 284 11.51 61.20 18.19
C LYS A 284 12.02 62.61 18.45
N TYR A 285 12.34 62.97 19.70
CA TYR A 285 12.91 64.27 20.02
C TYR A 285 14.28 64.50 19.39
N ARG A 286 15.15 63.50 19.26
CA ARG A 286 16.44 63.67 18.56
C ARG A 286 16.26 63.91 17.07
N ASN A 287 15.29 63.25 16.45
CA ASN A 287 14.97 63.48 15.04
C ASN A 287 14.22 64.80 14.82
N ASP A 288 13.34 65.18 15.75
CA ASP A 288 12.59 66.44 15.71
C ASP A 288 13.48 67.63 16.13
N ALA A 289 14.51 67.44 16.96
CA ALA A 289 15.52 68.46 17.30
C ALA A 289 16.50 68.78 16.16
N VAL A 290 16.39 68.09 15.02
CA VAL A 290 17.00 68.54 13.75
C VAL A 290 16.23 69.74 13.17
N ILE A 291 15.06 70.10 13.71
CA ILE A 291 14.40 71.39 13.47
C ILE A 291 15.11 72.45 14.33
N GLN A 292 16.27 72.92 13.87
CA GLN A 292 17.06 73.97 14.54
C GLN A 292 16.59 75.41 14.25
N GLU A 293 15.61 75.61 13.36
CA GLU A 293 15.14 76.96 13.04
C GLU A 293 13.99 77.33 13.98
N GLY A 294 14.25 78.28 14.89
CA GLY A 294 13.21 78.99 15.63
C GLY A 294 12.30 79.80 14.69
N PRO A 295 11.25 80.45 15.20
CA PRO A 295 10.35 81.22 14.36
C PRO A 295 11.11 82.36 13.66
N ASP A 296 11.17 82.31 12.32
CA ASP A 296 11.88 83.30 11.50
C ASP A 296 11.14 84.65 11.43
N TYR A 297 9.83 84.66 11.68
CA TYR A 297 8.98 85.83 11.50
C TYR A 297 8.16 86.10 12.75
N THR A 298 7.85 87.37 13.00
CA THR A 298 6.87 87.78 14.02
C THR A 298 5.80 88.63 13.34
N CYS A 299 4.53 88.26 13.50
CA CYS A 299 3.42 89.02 12.99
C CYS A 299 3.33 90.36 13.73
N ARG A 300 3.51 91.49 13.03
CA ARG A 300 3.41 92.83 13.63
C ARG A 300 2.02 93.15 14.22
N VAL A 301 0.96 92.53 13.70
CA VAL A 301 -0.42 92.83 14.12
C VAL A 301 -0.80 92.12 15.42
N CYS A 302 -0.43 90.84 15.56
CA CYS A 302 -0.85 90.02 16.71
C CYS A 302 0.32 89.49 17.56
N GLY A 303 1.57 89.80 17.22
CA GLY A 303 2.76 89.38 17.96
C GLY A 303 3.10 87.89 17.87
N LEU A 304 2.34 87.10 17.10
CA LEU A 304 2.59 85.67 16.94
C LEU A 304 3.88 85.40 16.17
N ALA A 305 4.73 84.54 16.73
CA ALA A 305 5.93 84.05 16.07
C ALA A 305 5.55 82.94 15.07
N LEU A 306 5.97 83.09 13.82
CA LEU A 306 5.63 82.23 12.69
C LEU A 306 6.90 81.65 12.07
N PHE A 307 6.84 80.37 11.70
CA PHE A 307 7.94 79.68 11.02
C PHE A 307 7.88 79.89 9.50
N ARG A 308 9.00 79.74 8.78
CA ARG A 308 9.07 79.89 7.31
C ARG A 308 8.03 79.13 6.51
N ASN A 309 7.59 77.97 6.99
CA ASN A 309 6.56 77.15 6.37
C ASN A 309 5.12 77.62 6.66
N GLN A 310 4.92 78.58 7.57
CA GLN A 310 3.63 79.18 7.92
C GLN A 310 3.41 80.55 7.26
N VAL A 311 4.41 81.11 6.58
CA VAL A 311 4.36 82.43 5.97
C VAL A 311 4.66 82.32 4.47
N ILE A 312 3.80 82.89 3.63
CA ILE A 312 4.09 83.06 2.20
C ILE A 312 4.82 84.41 2.06
N PRO A 313 6.11 84.44 1.65
CA PRO A 313 6.83 85.69 1.47
C PRO A 313 6.13 86.53 0.39
N TYR A 314 5.80 87.76 0.75
CA TYR A 314 5.23 88.72 -0.19
C TYR A 314 6.30 89.13 -1.21
N ILE A 315 6.09 88.75 -2.47
CA ILE A 315 6.89 89.23 -3.61
C ILE A 315 6.02 90.23 -4.36
N GLU A 316 6.38 91.50 -4.23
CA GLU A 316 5.64 92.70 -4.66
C GLU A 316 5.18 92.62 -6.13
N GLU A 317 6.00 92.02 -7.00
CA GLU A 317 5.75 91.93 -8.44
C GLU A 317 4.58 91.02 -8.84
N LYS A 318 4.21 90.02 -8.00
CA LYS A 318 3.21 89.00 -8.39
C LYS A 318 1.79 89.28 -7.91
N TYR A 319 1.61 90.06 -6.84
CA TYR A 319 0.29 90.22 -6.22
C TYR A 319 -0.47 91.48 -6.66
N ILE A 320 0.22 92.52 -7.15
CA ILE A 320 -0.41 93.80 -7.48
C ILE A 320 -1.18 93.76 -8.82
N THR A 321 -0.91 92.78 -9.70
CA THR A 321 -1.24 92.93 -11.12
C THR A 321 -2.50 92.27 -11.64
N LYS A 322 -3.28 91.46 -10.88
CA LYS A 322 -4.47 90.84 -11.51
C LYS A 322 -5.85 90.96 -10.88
N ASN A 323 -6.07 91.16 -9.57
CA ASN A 323 -7.46 91.15 -9.04
C ASN A 323 -7.72 91.93 -7.73
N MET A 324 -6.84 92.83 -7.29
CA MET A 324 -7.13 93.64 -6.10
C MET A 324 -7.85 94.94 -6.45
N SER A 325 -8.95 95.22 -5.73
CA SER A 325 -9.66 96.49 -5.81
C SER A 325 -8.73 97.64 -5.39
N PHE A 326 -8.99 98.82 -5.94
CA PHE A 326 -8.20 100.02 -5.71
C PHE A 326 -8.08 100.36 -4.21
N GLU A 327 -9.17 100.23 -3.45
CA GLU A 327 -9.19 100.46 -1.99
C GLU A 327 -8.28 99.53 -1.20
N ILE A 328 -8.17 98.26 -1.62
CA ILE A 328 -7.28 97.29 -0.95
C ILE A 328 -5.82 97.64 -1.27
N LYS A 329 -5.54 98.11 -2.49
CA LYS A 329 -4.20 98.58 -2.87
C LYS A 329 -3.77 99.78 -2.04
N GLU A 330 -4.61 100.80 -1.90
CA GLU A 330 -4.29 101.98 -1.09
C GLU A 330 -4.09 101.64 0.39
N ARG A 331 -4.91 100.75 0.96
CA ARG A 331 -4.70 100.28 2.35
C ARG A 331 -3.37 99.59 2.54
N ILE A 332 -2.99 98.68 1.64
CA ILE A 332 -1.70 98.00 1.72
C ILE A 332 -0.56 99.02 1.60
N GLN A 333 -0.67 99.97 0.68
CA GLN A 333 0.35 101.00 0.46
C GLN A 333 0.50 101.94 1.65
N TYR A 334 -0.59 102.26 2.34
CA TYR A 334 -0.57 103.01 3.60
C TYR A 334 0.18 102.27 4.73
N TYR A 335 0.02 100.94 4.83
CA TYR A 335 0.73 100.12 5.82
C TYR A 335 2.19 99.84 5.47
N LEU A 336 2.60 100.01 4.21
CA LEU A 336 3.99 99.87 3.80
C LEU A 336 4.79 101.16 4.01
N ASN A 337 4.12 102.31 3.95
CA ASN A 337 4.75 103.63 4.10
C ASN A 337 4.77 104.17 5.54
N ASN A 338 4.14 103.48 6.49
CA ASN A 338 4.20 103.75 7.93
C ASN A 338 4.72 102.50 8.68
#